data_AF-A0A6P2B2T2-F1
#
_entry.id   AF-A0A6P2B2T2-F1
#
_cell.length_a   1.000
_cell.length_b   1.000
_cell.length_c   1.000
_cell.angle_alpha   90.00
_cell.angle_beta   90.00
_cell.angle_gamma   90.00
#
_symmetry.space_group_name_H-M   'P 1'
#
loop_
_entity.id
_entity.type
_entity.pdbx_description
1 polymer ?
#
loop_
_entity_poly.entity_id
_entity_poly.type
_entity_poly.pdbx_seq_one_letter_code
_entity_poly.pdbx_strand_id
1 'polypeptide(L)' 'YQLIGGLSRREQQLIALKYGAEQTNRKIAHILDMSESNVGTSLQRIIHKLRARWNGVWLRADRKEETS' A
#
# COMPACT_ATOMS: atom_id res chain seq x y z
N TYR A 1 1.03 10.86 9.54
CA TYR A 1 -0.03 10.50 8.57
C TYR A 1 0.27 10.83 7.09
N GLN A 2 1.31 11.61 6.73
CA GLN A 2 1.57 12.04 5.34
C GLN A 2 1.92 10.91 4.34
N LEU A 3 2.39 9.74 4.80
CA LEU A 3 2.78 8.64 3.92
C LEU A 3 1.60 7.82 3.40
N ILE A 4 0.51 7.72 4.15
CA ILE A 4 -0.67 6.95 3.74
C ILE A 4 -1.45 7.69 2.64
N GLY A 5 -1.40 9.03 2.61
CA GLY A 5 -2.13 9.84 1.63
C GLY A 5 -1.75 9.64 0.16
N GLY A 6 -0.56 9.10 -0.13
CA GLY A 6 -0.13 8.74 -1.50
C GLY A 6 -0.41 7.28 -1.90
N LEU A 7 -1.18 6.56 -1.08
CA LEU A 7 -1.75 5.26 -1.43
C LEU A 7 -3.15 5.47 -2.02
N SER A 8 -3.54 4.64 -2.98
CA SER A 8 -4.92 4.58 -3.49
C SER A 8 -5.88 4.14 -2.37
N ARG A 9 -7.18 4.42 -2.51
CA ARG A 9 -8.19 3.98 -1.53
C ARG A 9 -8.14 2.48 -1.24
N ARG A 10 -7.91 1.64 -2.26
CA ARG A 10 -7.82 0.18 -2.10
C ARG A 10 -6.58 -0.23 -1.30
N GLU A 11 -5.45 0.43 -1.53
CA GLU A 11 -4.22 0.21 -0.77
C GLU A 11 -4.37 0.67 0.70
N GLN A 12 -5.02 1.82 0.93
CA GLN A 12 -5.33 2.31 2.28
C GLN A 12 -6.25 1.34 3.03
N GLN A 13 -7.27 0.81 2.36
CA GLN A 13 -8.20 -0.17 2.93
C GLN A 13 -7.48 -1.48 3.32
N LEU A 14 -6.57 -1.98 2.47
CA LEU A 14 -5.75 -3.14 2.79
C LEU A 14 -4.87 -2.91 4.03
N ILE A 15 -4.22 -1.75 4.12
CA ILE A 15 -3.41 -1.38 5.29
C ILE A 15 -4.27 -1.26 6.55
N ALA A 16 -5.44 -0.60 6.46
CA ALA A 16 -6.35 -0.44 7.59
C ALA A 16 -6.85 -1.79 8.11
N LEU A 17 -7.22 -2.72 7.22
CA LEU A 17 -7.64 -4.05 7.64
C LEU A 17 -6.48 -4.86 8.23
N LYS A 18 -5.29 -4.80 7.63
CA LYS A 18 -4.14 -5.60 8.07
C LYS A 18 -3.53 -5.13 9.38
N TYR A 19 -3.32 -3.82 9.50
CA TYR A 19 -2.55 -3.23 10.59
C TYR A 19 -3.40 -2.36 11.54
N GLY A 20 -4.56 -1.88 11.09
CA GLY A 20 -5.51 -1.16 11.94
C GLY A 20 -6.50 -2.08 12.65
N ALA A 21 -6.96 -3.12 11.96
CA ALA A 21 -7.94 -4.09 12.48
C ALA A 21 -7.35 -5.50 12.70
N GLU A 22 -6.02 -5.63 12.58
CA GLU A 22 -5.24 -6.87 12.81
C GLU A 22 -5.75 -8.12 12.07
N GLN A 23 -6.37 -7.94 10.90
CA GLN A 23 -6.96 -9.05 10.16
C GLN A 23 -5.91 -9.92 9.47
N THR A 24 -6.22 -11.21 9.36
CA THR A 24 -5.40 -12.15 8.59
C THR A 24 -5.60 -11.96 7.09
N ASN A 25 -4.62 -12.38 6.28
CA ASN A 25 -4.72 -12.25 4.82
C ASN A 25 -5.94 -13.02 4.27
N ARG A 26 -6.27 -14.16 4.88
CA ARG A 26 -7.48 -14.94 4.61
C ARG A 26 -8.77 -14.19 4.92
N LYS A 27 -8.87 -13.51 6.06
CA LYS A 27 -10.07 -12.73 6.41
C LYS A 27 -10.23 -11.53 5.48
N ILE A 28 -9.13 -10.86 5.15
CA ILE A 28 -9.10 -9.74 4.21
C ILE A 28 -9.53 -10.20 2.81
N ALA A 29 -9.05 -11.36 2.37
CA ALA A 29 -9.45 -11.99 1.11
C ALA A 29 -10.96 -12.19 1.03
N HIS A 30 -11.59 -12.69 2.09
CA HIS A 30 -13.04 -12.81 2.16
C HIS A 30 -13.77 -11.46 2.17
N ILE A 31 -13.26 -10.46 2.88
CA ILE A 31 -13.88 -9.12 2.97
C ILE A 31 -13.85 -8.38 1.63
N LEU A 32 -12.77 -8.54 0.86
CA LEU A 32 -12.52 -7.78 -0.37
C LEU A 32 -12.77 -8.56 -1.66
N ASP A 33 -13.29 -9.79 -1.55
CA ASP A 33 -13.48 -10.73 -2.65
C ASP A 33 -12.21 -10.90 -3.51
N MET A 34 -11.12 -11.27 -2.84
CA MET A 34 -9.81 -11.50 -3.44
C MET A 34 -9.26 -12.84 -2.98
N SER A 35 -8.29 -13.40 -3.70
CA SER A 35 -7.53 -14.54 -3.18
C SER A 35 -6.53 -14.10 -2.10
N GLU A 36 -6.25 -15.00 -1.15
CA GLU A 36 -5.26 -14.78 -0.09
C GLU A 36 -3.88 -14.42 -0.65
N SER A 37 -3.48 -15.05 -1.75
CA SER A 37 -2.23 -14.74 -2.46
C SER A 37 -2.22 -13.32 -3.02
N ASN A 38 -3.33 -12.87 -3.63
CA ASN A 38 -3.42 -11.52 -4.19
C ASN A 38 -3.37 -10.45 -3.09
N VAL A 39 -3.98 -10.73 -1.92
CA VAL A 39 -3.86 -9.87 -0.72
C VAL A 39 -2.41 -9.80 -0.26
N GLY A 40 -1.72 -10.93 -0.14
CA GLY A 40 -0.31 -10.98 0.26
C GLY A 40 0.60 -10.19 -0.68
N THR A 41 0.49 -10.40 -1.99
CA THR A 41 1.26 -9.66 -3.00
C THR A 41 0.95 -8.16 -2.96
N SER A 42 -0.31 -7.78 -2.81
CA SER A 42 -0.72 -6.37 -2.72
C SER A 42 -0.15 -5.70 -1.49
N LEU A 43 -0.24 -6.34 -0.32
CA LEU A 43 0.35 -5.82 0.92
C LEU A 43 1.87 -5.66 0.80
N GLN A 44 2.57 -6.66 0.25
CA GLN A 44 4.02 -6.56 0.05
C GLN A 44 4.40 -5.36 -0.82
N ARG A 45 3.70 -5.13 -1.93
CA ARG A 45 3.92 -3.99 -2.82
C ARG A 45 3.65 -2.65 -2.11
N ILE A 46 2.58 -2.57 -1.32
CA ILE A 46 2.26 -1.36 -0.55
C ILE A 46 3.36 -1.05 0.46
N ILE A 47 3.83 -2.04 1.21
CA ILE A 47 4.93 -1.86 2.18
C ILE A 47 6.22 -1.42 1.48
N HIS A 48 6.55 -1.99 0.31
CA HIS A 48 7.69 -1.55 -0.49
C HIS A 48 7.54 -0.10 -0.94
N LYS A 49 6.35 0.30 -1.41
CA LYS A 49 6.04 1.69 -1.79
C LYS A 49 6.18 2.64 -0.61
N LEU A 50 5.65 2.27 0.55
CA LEU A 50 5.78 3.04 1.79
C LEU A 50 7.24 3.17 2.24
N ARG A 51 8.03 2.08 2.20
CA ARG A 51 9.45 2.10 2.55
C ARG A 51 10.27 2.96 1.60
N ALA A 52 10.02 2.87 0.30
CA ALA A 52 10.71 3.69 -0.69
C ALA A 52 10.39 5.18 -0.51
N ARG A 53 9.15 5.53 -0.15
CA ARG A 53 8.75 6.92 0.17
C ARG A 53 9.38 7.39 1.48
N TRP A 54 9.42 6.54 2.50
CA TRP A 54 10.12 6.81 3.77
C TRP A 54 11.59 7.13 3.54
N ASN A 55 12.26 6.35 2.69
CA ASN A 55 13.67 6.52 2.35
C ASN A 55 13.93 7.68 1.35
N GLY A 56 12.90 8.42 0.93
CA GLY A 56 13.04 9.52 -0.03
C GLY A 56 13.42 9.09 -1.46
N VAL A 57 13.36 7.79 -1.77
CA VAL A 57 13.74 7.25 -3.09
C VAL A 57 12.79 7.74 -4.20
N TRP A 58 11.54 8.05 -3.85
CA TRP A 58 10.55 8.62 -4.78
C TRP A 58 10.65 10.14 -4.96
N LEU A 59 11.28 10.89 -4.03
CA LEU A 59 11.46 12.36 -4.16
C LEU A 59 12.33 12.76 -5.37
N ARG A 60 13.06 11.82 -5.97
CA ARG A 60 13.87 12.01 -7.18
C ARG A 60 13.17 11.57 -8.47
N ALA A 61 12.17 10.70 -8.38
CA ALA A 61 11.44 10.19 -9.54
C ALA A 61 10.28 11.14 -9.90
N ASP A 62 9.53 11.62 -8.92
CA ASP A 62 8.36 12.48 -9.14
C ASP A 62 8.74 13.87 -9.70
N ARG A 63 9.97 14.35 -9.46
CA ARG A 63 10.44 15.67 -9.94
C ARG A 63 10.87 15.69 -11.42
N LYS A 64 10.94 14.53 -12.10
CA LYS A 64 11.32 14.47 -13.52
C LYS A 64 10.15 14.64 -14.49
N GLU A 65 8.90 14.62 -14.00
CA GLU A 65 7.71 14.80 -14.84
C GLU A 65 7.21 16.26 -14.86
N GLU A 66 7.80 17.17 -14.09
CA GLU A 66 7.35 18.57 -13.96
C GLU A 66 8.16 19.58 -14.80
N THR A 67 9.11 19.11 -15.63
CA THR A 67 9.89 19.96 -16.55
C THR A 67 9.95 19.42 -17.98
N SER A 68 8.85 18.90 -18.51
CA SER A 68 8.71 18.60 -19.95
C SER A 68 7.36 19.07 -20.49
#